data_AF-A0A1D8NKF2-F1
#
_entry.id   AF-A0A1D8NKF2-F1
#
_cell.length_a   1.000
_cell.length_b   1.000
_cell.length_c   1.000
_cell.angle_alpha   90.00
_cell.angle_beta   90.00
_cell.angle_gamma   90.00
#
_symmetry.space_group_name_H-M   'P 1'
#
loop_
_entity.id
_entity.type
_entity.pdbx_description
1 polymer ?
#
loop_
_entity_poly.entity_id
_entity_poly.type
_entity_poly.pdbx_seq_one_letter_code
_entity_poly.pdbx_strand_id
1 'polypeptide(L)'
;MISTGDFAILCLFIIARLVSAKYSIIPDCDEVFNYWEPLHFLTHGFGAQTWEYSPEYAIRSWAYLWAHGVAIKLSELILSATGLQPKYFIFYGLRTVFATVCVLCDFALYRSAKKNLSSSIAVGYAVISASSTGMFHASVAFLPSTFAMNCVTLAMSQFLNISPTGFVSSYCRGFVLIAVAGILGWPFALAVGAPFGLYYLLNITHPNAFAGLLKALMAIGTIAGITLAIDSVSYRSLQLGTLNIVLYNVFGGEGQGPEIFGVEDWKYYLHNLLLNFNIAYPLSILAFATPVLFYLLPASSTSLRVHPARLALTTSPLLLWSAIFYMQPHKEERFFYVVYQLIALSAAISLEWISAVVHAVGLKGLKALTIALALSGIASISVLRSVSLAQNYSAAIHVLKTPQLYEGEGTTFCLGREWYRFPSSYFLAPHQRLRFVKSGFKGLLPTSFEESDYPNMWWNLPGTSSIPLHMNNLNLEAPELYVEPSQCDFVVDIDIPANSEEGEISYFTSPEWKKINCRKFLDFESSGPGKLLWLPKSLHGLTKTSLKHHEYCLFEKVKNE
;
A
#
# COMPACT_ATOMS: atom_id res chain seq x y z
N MET A 1 -21.46 0.74 25.09
CA MET A 1 -20.29 0.08 25.69
C MET A 1 -19.74 -0.95 24.72
N ILE A 2 -18.43 -1.00 24.51
CA ILE A 2 -17.76 -2.02 23.69
C ILE A 2 -17.68 -3.31 24.53
N SER A 3 -18.05 -4.47 23.97
CA SER A 3 -17.94 -5.74 24.71
C SER A 3 -16.46 -6.11 24.92
N THR A 4 -16.15 -6.89 25.96
CA THR A 4 -14.76 -7.32 26.23
C THR A 4 -14.12 -7.99 25.02
N GLY A 5 -14.88 -8.81 24.27
CA GLY A 5 -14.41 -9.43 23.04
C GLY A 5 -14.15 -8.43 21.92
N ASP A 6 -15.01 -7.43 21.74
CA ASP A 6 -14.79 -6.38 20.73
C ASP A 6 -13.57 -5.52 21.09
N PHE A 7 -13.34 -5.26 22.38
CA PHE A 7 -12.16 -4.53 22.85
C PHE A 7 -10.87 -5.32 22.58
N ALA A 8 -10.87 -6.64 22.82
CA ALA A 8 -9.72 -7.50 22.51
C ALA A 8 -9.39 -7.48 20.99
N ILE A 9 -10.41 -7.51 20.12
CA ILE A 9 -10.21 -7.41 18.67
C ILE A 9 -9.70 -6.03 18.25
N LEU A 10 -10.19 -4.96 18.87
CA LEU A 10 -9.66 -3.62 18.63
C LEU A 10 -8.17 -3.53 19.01
N CYS A 11 -7.79 -4.06 20.18
CA CYS A 11 -6.39 -4.14 20.61
C CYS A 11 -5.53 -4.97 19.64
N LEU A 12 -6.05 -6.11 19.14
CA LEU A 12 -5.37 -6.91 18.14
C LEU A 12 -5.04 -6.10 16.88
N PHE A 13 -6.03 -5.36 16.34
CA PHE A 13 -5.79 -4.49 15.18
C PHE A 13 -4.79 -3.38 15.50
N ILE A 14 -4.92 -2.69 16.64
CA ILE A 14 -3.99 -1.61 17.03
C ILE A 14 -2.56 -2.14 17.09
N ILE A 15 -2.33 -3.25 17.79
CA ILE A 15 -0.99 -3.84 17.92
C ILE A 15 -0.46 -4.23 16.54
N ALA A 16 -1.25 -4.94 15.74
CA ALA A 16 -0.82 -5.38 14.42
C ALA A 16 -0.44 -4.20 13.50
N ARG A 17 -1.26 -3.15 13.44
CA ARG A 17 -1.03 -2.00 12.56
C ARG A 17 0.09 -1.08 13.05
N LEU A 18 0.30 -0.95 14.37
CA LEU A 18 1.46 -0.23 14.90
C LEU A 18 2.77 -0.98 14.66
N VAL A 19 2.74 -2.33 14.73
CA VAL A 19 3.87 -3.17 14.33
C VAL A 19 4.18 -2.97 12.84
N SER A 20 3.16 -2.95 11.96
CA SER A 20 3.31 -2.56 10.55
C SER A 20 3.96 -1.19 10.38
N ALA A 21 3.44 -0.16 11.05
CA ALA A 21 3.93 1.21 10.92
C ALA A 21 5.42 1.32 11.25
N LYS A 22 5.90 0.55 12.24
CA LYS A 22 7.30 0.56 12.67
C LYS A 22 8.23 -0.31 11.83
N TYR A 23 7.79 -1.51 11.45
CA TYR A 23 8.68 -2.56 10.95
C TYR A 23 8.49 -2.93 9.48
N SER A 24 7.38 -2.54 8.83
CA SER A 24 7.23 -2.87 7.40
C SER A 24 8.20 -2.03 6.57
N ILE A 25 8.79 -2.68 5.56
CA ILE A 25 9.66 -2.03 4.58
C ILE A 25 8.82 -1.26 3.55
N ILE A 26 9.49 -0.52 2.66
CA ILE A 26 8.88 0.05 1.46
C ILE A 26 9.24 -0.87 0.29
N PRO A 27 8.30 -1.68 -0.23
CA PRO A 27 8.58 -2.62 -1.32
C PRO A 27 8.51 -1.96 -2.71
N ASP A 28 8.03 -0.72 -2.79
CA ASP A 28 7.61 -0.08 -4.03
C ASP A 28 8.19 1.34 -4.16
N CYS A 29 8.93 1.59 -5.25
CA CYS A 29 9.54 2.88 -5.51
C CYS A 29 8.52 3.97 -5.87
N ASP A 30 7.33 3.63 -6.37
CA ASP A 30 6.28 4.63 -6.62
C ASP A 30 5.73 5.19 -5.31
N GLU A 31 5.69 4.40 -4.23
CA GLU A 31 5.34 4.93 -2.91
C GLU A 31 6.24 6.12 -2.56
N VAL A 32 7.53 6.01 -2.91
CA VAL A 32 8.53 7.03 -2.59
C VAL A 32 8.45 8.20 -3.54
N PHE A 33 8.71 7.97 -4.83
CA PHE A 33 8.91 9.05 -5.79
C PHE A 33 7.62 9.69 -6.27
N ASN A 34 6.48 9.02 -6.11
CA ASN A 34 5.17 9.60 -6.45
C ASN A 34 4.37 10.09 -5.25
N TYR A 35 4.75 9.78 -4.00
CA TYR A 35 3.99 10.25 -2.84
C TYR A 35 4.87 10.82 -1.74
N TRP A 36 5.86 10.08 -1.23
CA TRP A 36 6.71 10.60 -0.15
C TRP A 36 7.54 11.82 -0.59
N GLU A 37 8.18 11.78 -1.76
CA GLU A 37 9.01 12.87 -2.26
C GLU A 37 8.20 14.12 -2.65
N PRO A 38 7.09 14.01 -3.40
CA PRO A 38 6.18 15.13 -3.62
C PRO A 38 5.57 15.70 -2.34
N LEU A 39 5.22 14.87 -1.36
CA LEU A 39 4.71 15.35 -0.07
C LEU A 39 5.81 16.07 0.73
N HIS A 40 7.05 15.56 0.67
CA HIS A 40 8.19 16.22 1.28
C HIS A 40 8.44 17.58 0.61
N PHE A 41 8.39 17.66 -0.73
CA PHE A 41 8.45 18.94 -1.44
C PHE A 41 7.34 19.90 -0.99
N LEU A 42 6.09 19.45 -1.01
CA LEU A 42 4.95 20.27 -0.60
C LEU A 42 5.15 20.83 0.82
N THR A 43 5.62 20.01 1.75
CA THR A 43 5.70 20.42 3.17
C THR A 43 7.02 21.07 3.58
N HIS A 44 8.14 20.79 2.90
CA HIS A 44 9.49 21.21 3.27
C HIS A 44 10.22 22.02 2.18
N GLY A 45 9.60 22.23 1.02
CA GLY A 45 10.12 23.08 -0.05
C GLY A 45 11.10 22.41 -1.01
N PHE A 46 11.50 21.16 -0.79
CA PHE A 46 12.40 20.40 -1.69
C PHE A 46 12.01 18.91 -1.74
N GLY A 47 12.32 18.23 -2.83
CA GLY A 47 12.04 16.81 -3.01
C GLY A 47 12.17 16.39 -4.47
N ALA A 48 12.04 15.10 -4.76
CA ALA A 48 12.03 14.58 -6.12
C ALA A 48 10.60 14.48 -6.72
N GLN A 49 10.51 14.59 -8.04
CA GLN A 49 9.31 14.45 -8.84
C GLN A 49 9.54 13.51 -10.02
N THR A 50 8.51 12.77 -10.39
CA THR A 50 8.43 12.04 -11.65
C THR A 50 7.74 12.90 -12.72
N TRP A 51 7.78 12.46 -13.97
CA TRP A 51 7.01 13.07 -15.06
C TRP A 51 5.50 13.14 -14.75
N GLU A 52 4.99 12.27 -13.89
CA GLU A 52 3.57 12.18 -13.58
C GLU A 52 3.03 13.42 -12.84
N TYR A 53 3.92 14.19 -12.20
CA TYR A 53 3.64 15.49 -11.59
C TYR A 53 3.93 16.68 -12.50
N SER A 54 4.47 16.48 -13.71
CA SER A 54 4.60 17.57 -14.68
C SER A 54 3.20 18.08 -15.07
N PRO A 55 2.95 19.40 -15.08
CA PRO A 55 1.68 19.98 -15.54
C PRO A 55 1.29 19.58 -16.97
N GLU A 56 2.26 19.16 -17.78
CA GLU A 56 2.03 18.63 -19.13
C GLU A 56 1.15 17.36 -19.11
N TYR A 57 1.34 16.50 -18.11
CA TYR A 57 0.64 15.21 -18.01
C TYR A 57 -0.38 15.21 -16.86
N ALA A 58 -0.01 15.76 -15.71
CA ALA A 58 -0.84 15.95 -14.52
C ALA A 58 -1.68 14.70 -14.17
N ILE A 59 -1.06 13.51 -14.15
CA ILE A 59 -1.76 12.25 -13.89
C ILE A 59 -1.77 11.87 -12.39
N ARG A 60 -1.10 12.67 -11.54
CA ARG A 60 -1.17 12.58 -10.08
C ARG A 60 -1.97 13.77 -9.53
N SER A 61 -2.73 13.52 -8.47
CA SER A 61 -3.57 14.55 -7.85
C SER A 61 -2.84 15.17 -6.66
N TRP A 62 -2.66 16.49 -6.67
CA TRP A 62 -2.17 17.25 -5.52
C TRP A 62 -3.18 17.22 -4.37
N ALA A 63 -4.48 17.10 -4.66
CA ALA A 63 -5.51 16.96 -3.62
C ALA A 63 -5.26 15.76 -2.69
N TYR A 64 -4.74 14.65 -3.23
CA TYR A 64 -4.35 13.50 -2.43
C TYR A 64 -3.20 13.86 -1.47
N LEU A 65 -2.18 14.58 -1.93
CA LEU A 65 -1.06 15.00 -1.09
C LEU A 65 -1.46 16.05 -0.05
N TRP A 66 -2.33 17.00 -0.40
CA TRP A 66 -2.83 18.02 0.54
C TRP A 66 -3.48 17.40 1.78
N ALA A 67 -4.31 16.37 1.60
CA ALA A 67 -4.95 15.66 2.70
C ALA A 67 -3.92 15.09 3.69
N HIS A 68 -2.78 14.59 3.19
CA HIS A 68 -1.71 14.03 4.00
C HIS A 68 -0.74 15.10 4.52
N GLY A 69 -0.57 16.21 3.82
CA GLY A 69 0.24 17.35 4.25
C GLY A 69 -0.27 17.99 5.55
N VAL A 70 -1.59 17.99 5.76
CA VAL A 70 -2.17 18.40 7.06
C VAL A 70 -1.68 17.49 8.19
N ALA A 71 -1.61 16.17 7.98
CA ALA A 71 -1.11 15.24 8.98
C ALA A 71 0.40 15.41 9.23
N ILE A 72 1.17 15.78 8.20
CA ILE A 72 2.59 16.14 8.34
C ILE A 72 2.74 17.39 9.21
N LYS A 73 2.01 18.47 8.92
CA LYS A 73 2.08 19.72 9.71
C LYS A 73 1.64 19.54 11.15
N LEU A 74 0.64 18.69 11.41
CA LEU A 74 0.29 18.31 12.77
C LEU A 74 1.40 17.49 13.45
N SER A 75 2.03 16.57 12.73
CA SER A 75 3.15 15.77 13.25
C SER A 75 4.36 16.65 13.59
N GLU A 76 4.72 17.61 12.73
CA GLU A 76 5.76 18.62 12.98
C GLU A 76 5.46 19.43 14.25
N LEU A 77 4.21 19.90 14.41
CA LEU A 77 3.79 20.65 15.59
C LEU A 77 4.00 19.81 16.88
N ILE A 78 3.60 18.54 16.87
CA ILE A 78 3.77 17.63 18.02
C ILE A 78 5.26 17.36 18.29
N LEU A 79 6.06 17.13 17.25
CA LEU A 79 7.49 16.86 17.40
C LEU A 79 8.24 18.08 17.95
N SER A 80 7.91 19.28 17.46
CA SER A 80 8.49 20.53 17.97
C SER A 80 8.17 20.74 19.46
N ALA A 81 6.96 20.39 19.90
CA ALA A 81 6.55 20.48 21.30
C ALA A 81 7.22 19.43 22.22
N THR A 82 7.66 18.29 21.66
CA THR A 82 8.27 17.18 22.41
C THR A 82 9.80 17.16 22.36
N GLY A 83 10.42 18.06 21.59
CA GLY A 83 11.88 18.15 21.44
C GLY A 83 12.51 17.02 20.62
N LEU A 84 11.72 16.22 19.91
CA LEU A 84 12.21 15.15 19.03
C LEU A 84 12.78 15.75 17.74
N GLN A 85 14.10 15.60 17.55
CA GLN A 85 14.87 16.32 16.51
C GLN A 85 14.86 15.69 15.10
N PRO A 86 14.98 14.35 14.92
CA PRO A 86 15.11 13.79 13.57
C PRO A 86 13.82 13.83 12.73
N LYS A 87 13.92 14.31 11.48
CA LYS A 87 12.77 14.39 10.54
C LYS A 87 12.17 13.02 10.22
N TYR A 88 12.91 11.92 10.33
CA TYR A 88 12.35 10.60 10.05
C TYR A 88 11.23 10.20 11.04
N PHE A 89 11.09 10.88 12.18
CA PHE A 89 9.92 10.70 13.05
C PHE A 89 8.62 11.17 12.39
N ILE A 90 8.68 12.16 11.50
CA ILE A 90 7.52 12.62 10.72
C ILE A 90 7.03 11.50 9.78
N PHE A 91 7.97 10.80 9.12
CA PHE A 91 7.67 9.64 8.28
C PHE A 91 6.92 8.55 9.07
N TYR A 92 7.39 8.19 10.27
CA TYR A 92 6.68 7.24 11.13
C TYR A 92 5.37 7.80 11.71
N GLY A 93 5.28 9.12 11.92
CA GLY A 93 4.05 9.80 12.31
C GLY A 93 2.94 9.60 11.29
N LEU A 94 3.22 9.86 10.00
CA LEU A 94 2.23 9.64 8.94
C LEU A 94 1.87 8.15 8.79
N ARG A 95 2.84 7.23 8.89
CA ARG A 95 2.54 5.78 8.92
C ARG A 95 1.66 5.37 10.10
N THR A 96 1.77 6.06 11.23
CA THR A 96 0.90 5.84 12.40
C THR A 96 -0.52 6.34 12.13
N VAL A 97 -0.69 7.42 11.36
CA VAL A 97 -2.01 7.87 10.88
C VAL A 97 -2.63 6.80 9.97
N PHE A 98 -1.87 6.25 9.00
CA PHE A 98 -2.36 5.15 8.15
C PHE A 98 -2.77 3.92 8.94
N ALA A 99 -1.92 3.50 9.89
CA ALA A 99 -2.23 2.41 10.80
C ALA A 99 -3.54 2.66 11.55
N THR A 100 -3.73 3.87 12.08
CA THR A 100 -4.95 4.25 12.83
C THR A 100 -6.19 4.22 11.94
N VAL A 101 -6.12 4.80 10.74
CA VAL A 101 -7.23 4.74 9.77
C VAL A 101 -7.57 3.29 9.43
N CYS A 102 -6.56 2.45 9.16
CA CYS A 102 -6.76 1.03 8.88
C CYS A 102 -7.43 0.29 10.04
N VAL A 103 -7.03 0.55 11.29
CA VAL A 103 -7.69 -0.01 12.48
C VAL A 103 -9.17 0.34 12.52
N LEU A 104 -9.52 1.61 12.27
CA LEU A 104 -10.92 2.06 12.29
C LEU A 104 -11.74 1.37 11.19
N CYS A 105 -11.18 1.24 9.99
CA CYS A 105 -11.80 0.55 8.87
C CYS A 105 -11.99 -0.95 9.16
N ASP A 106 -10.93 -1.64 9.58
CA ASP A 106 -10.96 -3.06 9.93
C ASP A 106 -11.97 -3.33 11.05
N PHE A 107 -11.98 -2.51 12.10
CA PHE A 107 -12.91 -2.67 13.22
C PHE A 107 -14.37 -2.39 12.81
N ALA A 108 -14.61 -1.41 11.92
CA ALA A 108 -15.92 -1.17 11.37
C ALA A 108 -16.42 -2.37 10.56
N LEU A 109 -15.57 -2.98 9.71
CA LEU A 109 -15.95 -4.17 8.94
C LEU A 109 -16.16 -5.38 9.86
N TYR A 110 -15.30 -5.58 10.87
CA TYR A 110 -15.45 -6.62 11.90
C TYR A 110 -16.83 -6.55 12.58
N ARG A 111 -17.24 -5.37 13.05
CA ARG A 111 -18.53 -5.20 13.74
C ARG A 111 -19.71 -5.50 12.82
N SER A 112 -19.64 -5.06 11.57
CA SER A 112 -20.68 -5.30 10.58
C SER A 112 -20.76 -6.78 10.19
N ALA A 113 -19.63 -7.45 10.01
CA ALA A 113 -19.58 -8.90 9.78
C ALA A 113 -20.11 -9.67 10.98
N LYS A 114 -19.75 -9.29 12.22
CA LYS A 114 -20.22 -9.95 13.45
C LYS A 114 -21.73 -9.86 13.60
N LYS A 115 -22.31 -8.71 13.27
CA LYS A 115 -23.75 -8.45 13.32
C LYS A 115 -24.49 -9.22 12.23
N ASN A 116 -24.06 -9.09 10.98
CA ASN A 116 -24.86 -9.47 9.81
C ASN A 116 -24.47 -10.82 9.17
N LEU A 117 -23.28 -11.36 9.43
CA LEU A 117 -22.83 -12.65 8.89
C LEU A 117 -22.80 -13.73 9.98
N SER A 118 -21.72 -13.79 10.78
CA SER A 118 -21.61 -14.64 11.97
C SER A 118 -20.49 -14.11 12.86
N SER A 119 -20.53 -14.42 14.16
CA SER A 119 -19.44 -14.07 15.07
C SER A 119 -18.13 -14.77 14.69
N SER A 120 -18.19 -15.99 14.15
CA SER A 120 -16.99 -16.75 13.77
C SER A 120 -16.35 -16.18 12.51
N ILE A 121 -17.13 -15.75 11.52
CA ILE A 121 -16.62 -15.09 10.32
C ILE A 121 -15.91 -13.79 10.72
N ALA A 122 -16.49 -13.02 11.62
CA ALA A 122 -15.89 -11.77 12.08
C ALA A 122 -14.55 -12.00 12.80
N VAL A 123 -14.47 -12.98 13.71
CA VAL A 123 -13.21 -13.31 14.38
C VAL A 123 -12.18 -13.86 13.38
N GLY A 124 -12.60 -14.73 12.44
CA GLY A 124 -11.73 -15.22 11.37
C GLY A 124 -11.16 -14.09 10.52
N TYR A 125 -12.00 -13.15 10.09
CA TYR A 125 -11.59 -11.94 9.37
C TYR A 125 -10.56 -11.14 10.19
N ALA A 126 -10.83 -10.91 11.48
CA ALA A 126 -9.94 -10.13 12.33
C ALA A 126 -8.56 -10.78 12.47
N VAL A 127 -8.49 -12.09 12.71
CA VAL A 127 -7.21 -12.81 12.82
C VAL A 127 -6.47 -12.81 11.49
N ILE A 128 -7.14 -13.10 10.37
CA ILE A 128 -6.51 -13.13 9.05
C ILE A 128 -6.01 -11.73 8.66
N SER A 129 -6.84 -10.69 8.82
CA SER A 129 -6.46 -9.31 8.49
C SER A 129 -5.33 -8.77 9.38
N ALA A 130 -5.33 -9.10 10.68
CA ALA A 130 -4.30 -8.65 11.61
C ALA A 130 -2.95 -9.34 11.38
N SER A 131 -2.96 -10.61 10.99
CA SER A 131 -1.74 -11.42 10.85
C SER A 131 -1.15 -11.48 9.45
N SER A 132 -1.94 -11.23 8.39
CA SER A 132 -1.49 -11.45 7.00
C SER A 132 -0.30 -10.56 6.63
N THR A 133 0.63 -11.13 5.86
CA THR A 133 1.80 -10.41 5.36
C THR A 133 1.40 -9.30 4.39
N GLY A 134 0.34 -9.51 3.60
CA GLY A 134 -0.20 -8.49 2.71
C GLY A 134 -0.62 -7.24 3.49
N MET A 135 -1.40 -7.43 4.56
CA MET A 135 -1.82 -6.31 5.41
C MET A 135 -0.66 -5.72 6.23
N PHE A 136 0.41 -6.50 6.49
CA PHE A 136 1.58 -6.01 7.22
C PHE A 136 2.25 -4.83 6.50
N HIS A 137 2.34 -4.84 5.17
CA HIS A 137 2.88 -3.70 4.41
C HIS A 137 1.78 -2.78 3.86
N ALA A 138 0.65 -3.32 3.37
CA ALA A 138 -0.36 -2.51 2.67
C ALA A 138 -1.05 -1.50 3.59
N SER A 139 -1.22 -1.82 4.88
CA SER A 139 -1.92 -0.95 5.84
C SER A 139 -1.22 0.37 6.16
N VAL A 140 0.06 0.51 5.81
CA VAL A 140 0.89 1.67 6.12
C VAL A 140 1.65 2.21 4.91
N ALA A 141 1.41 1.65 3.72
CA ALA A 141 1.98 2.15 2.47
C ALA A 141 1.31 3.48 2.09
N PHE A 142 2.11 4.48 1.73
CA PHE A 142 1.60 5.76 1.25
C PHE A 142 1.19 5.68 -0.22
N LEU A 143 0.13 4.91 -0.50
CA LEU A 143 -0.35 4.66 -1.85
C LEU A 143 -1.86 4.91 -1.96
N PRO A 144 -2.35 5.43 -3.10
CA PRO A 144 -3.79 5.60 -3.30
C PRO A 144 -4.55 4.28 -3.30
N SER A 145 -3.89 3.16 -3.62
CA SER A 145 -4.47 1.81 -3.48
C SER A 145 -4.73 1.43 -2.01
N THR A 146 -3.86 1.83 -1.08
CA THR A 146 -4.07 1.69 0.38
C THR A 146 -5.20 2.59 0.88
N PHE A 147 -5.30 3.81 0.36
CA PHE A 147 -6.42 4.70 0.67
C PHE A 147 -7.75 4.11 0.14
N ALA A 148 -7.76 3.63 -1.09
CA ALA A 148 -8.91 2.98 -1.72
C ALA A 148 -9.30 1.70 -0.97
N MET A 149 -8.33 0.88 -0.56
CA MET A 149 -8.52 -0.30 0.28
C MET A 149 -9.31 0.01 1.56
N ASN A 150 -8.93 1.07 2.27
CA ASN A 150 -9.62 1.51 3.48
C ASN A 150 -11.06 1.98 3.18
N CYS A 151 -11.25 2.75 2.11
CA CYS A 151 -12.57 3.20 1.68
C CYS A 151 -13.47 2.04 1.25
N VAL A 152 -12.95 1.06 0.51
CA VAL A 152 -13.65 -0.18 0.13
C VAL A 152 -14.03 -1.00 1.36
N THR A 153 -13.14 -1.10 2.35
CA THR A 153 -13.41 -1.79 3.62
C THR A 153 -14.57 -1.15 4.37
N LEU A 154 -14.58 0.19 4.46
CA LEU A 154 -15.70 0.93 5.05
C LEU A 154 -16.98 0.81 4.22
N ALA A 155 -16.88 0.85 2.90
CA ALA A 155 -18.03 0.69 2.01
C ALA A 155 -18.67 -0.69 2.20
N MET A 156 -17.86 -1.75 2.22
CA MET A 156 -18.31 -3.11 2.54
C MET A 156 -18.97 -3.19 3.91
N SER A 157 -18.44 -2.49 4.92
CA SER A 157 -19.08 -2.39 6.23
C SER A 157 -20.48 -1.75 6.16
N GLN A 158 -20.66 -0.70 5.34
CA GLN A 158 -21.99 -0.10 5.12
C GLN A 158 -22.93 -1.05 4.37
N PHE A 159 -22.43 -1.72 3.32
CA PHE A 159 -23.22 -2.68 2.55
C PHE A 159 -23.65 -3.89 3.40
N LEU A 160 -22.81 -4.39 4.31
CA LEU A 160 -23.23 -5.45 5.23
C LEU A 160 -24.34 -5.01 6.20
N ASN A 161 -24.41 -3.72 6.54
CA ASN A 161 -25.43 -3.16 7.45
C ASN A 161 -26.76 -2.81 6.76
N ILE A 162 -26.99 -3.25 5.52
CA ILE A 162 -28.26 -3.00 4.82
C ILE A 162 -29.42 -3.69 5.57
N SER A 163 -30.31 -2.85 6.10
CA SER A 163 -31.59 -3.23 6.72
C SER A 163 -32.75 -2.74 5.85
N PRO A 164 -33.95 -3.33 5.96
CA PRO A 164 -35.12 -2.89 5.18
C PRO A 164 -35.46 -1.40 5.39
N THR A 165 -35.33 -0.89 6.62
CA THR A 165 -35.60 0.51 6.96
C THR A 165 -34.44 1.46 6.63
N GLY A 166 -33.20 0.96 6.64
CA GLY A 166 -31.98 1.72 6.35
C GLY A 166 -31.43 1.55 4.93
N PHE A 167 -32.13 0.85 4.03
CA PHE A 167 -31.64 0.42 2.72
C PHE A 167 -30.95 1.56 1.96
N VAL A 168 -31.70 2.64 1.71
CA VAL A 168 -31.23 3.78 0.92
C VAL A 168 -30.02 4.48 1.58
N SER A 169 -30.03 4.64 2.91
CA SER A 169 -28.93 5.31 3.61
C SER A 169 -27.64 4.49 3.59
N SER A 170 -27.71 3.17 3.76
CA SER A 170 -26.53 2.30 3.75
C SER A 170 -25.90 2.26 2.36
N TYR A 171 -26.70 2.14 1.30
CA TYR A 171 -26.21 2.20 -0.08
C TYR A 171 -25.59 3.56 -0.42
N CYS A 172 -26.26 4.67 -0.07
CA CYS A 172 -25.73 6.00 -0.30
C CYS A 172 -24.36 6.20 0.35
N ARG A 173 -24.19 5.78 1.63
CA ARG A 173 -22.90 5.86 2.32
C ARG A 173 -21.85 4.98 1.66
N GLY A 174 -22.21 3.74 1.30
CA GLY A 174 -21.32 2.82 0.60
C GLY A 174 -20.84 3.37 -0.74
N PHE A 175 -21.74 3.89 -1.57
CA PHE A 175 -21.36 4.49 -2.87
C PHE A 175 -20.55 5.77 -2.74
N VAL A 176 -20.84 6.62 -1.75
CA VAL A 176 -19.99 7.79 -1.47
C VAL A 176 -18.57 7.33 -1.09
N LEU A 177 -18.43 6.29 -0.27
CA LEU A 177 -17.11 5.74 0.09
C LEU A 177 -16.39 5.12 -1.11
N ILE A 178 -17.08 4.39 -1.99
CA ILE A 178 -16.49 3.89 -3.24
C ILE A 178 -16.07 5.05 -4.15
N ALA A 179 -16.85 6.12 -4.23
CA ALA A 179 -16.50 7.28 -5.02
C ALA A 179 -15.31 8.06 -4.43
N VAL A 180 -15.22 8.18 -3.10
CA VAL A 180 -14.02 8.71 -2.43
C VAL A 180 -12.80 7.85 -2.76
N ALA A 181 -12.96 6.51 -2.76
CA ALA A 181 -11.91 5.57 -3.15
C ALA A 181 -11.42 5.82 -4.58
N GLY A 182 -12.34 6.10 -5.52
CA GLY A 182 -12.03 6.34 -6.92
C GLY A 182 -11.46 7.74 -7.20
N ILE A 183 -12.07 8.78 -6.61
CA ILE A 183 -11.75 10.18 -6.92
C ILE A 183 -10.46 10.63 -6.24
N LEU A 184 -10.31 10.35 -4.94
CA LEU A 184 -9.12 10.75 -4.17
C LEU A 184 -8.06 9.66 -4.10
N GLY A 185 -8.48 8.39 -4.13
CA GLY A 185 -7.57 7.25 -4.13
C GLY A 185 -7.17 6.87 -5.56
N TRP A 186 -7.72 5.75 -6.03
CA TRP A 186 -7.39 5.18 -7.33
C TRP A 186 -8.66 4.92 -8.15
N PRO A 187 -8.83 5.53 -9.34
CA PRO A 187 -10.09 5.51 -10.08
C PRO A 187 -10.62 4.11 -10.39
N PHE A 188 -9.74 3.15 -10.62
CA PHE A 188 -10.11 1.78 -10.96
C PHE A 188 -10.85 1.08 -9.82
N ALA A 189 -10.66 1.50 -8.55
CA ALA A 189 -11.38 0.97 -7.39
C ALA A 189 -12.91 1.15 -7.49
N LEU A 190 -13.41 2.05 -8.35
CA LEU A 190 -14.84 2.20 -8.65
C LEU A 190 -15.46 0.88 -9.13
N ALA A 191 -14.70 0.02 -9.83
CA ALA A 191 -15.17 -1.27 -10.31
C ALA A 191 -15.68 -2.17 -9.17
N VAL A 192 -15.08 -2.09 -7.98
CA VAL A 192 -15.50 -2.87 -6.79
C VAL A 192 -16.94 -2.53 -6.36
N GLY A 193 -17.43 -1.31 -6.67
CA GLY A 193 -18.80 -0.91 -6.40
C GLY A 193 -19.84 -1.48 -7.37
N ALA A 194 -19.43 -1.97 -8.54
CA ALA A 194 -20.33 -2.34 -9.62
C ALA A 194 -21.35 -3.44 -9.23
N PRO A 195 -20.98 -4.52 -8.51
CA PRO A 195 -21.97 -5.54 -8.12
C PRO A 195 -23.07 -4.99 -7.21
N PHE A 196 -22.71 -4.12 -6.26
CA PHE A 196 -23.67 -3.45 -5.38
C PHE A 196 -24.51 -2.41 -6.13
N GLY A 197 -23.91 -1.71 -7.11
CA GLY A 197 -24.60 -0.80 -8.02
C GLY A 197 -25.69 -1.51 -8.81
N LEU A 198 -25.35 -2.61 -9.47
CA LEU A 198 -26.30 -3.43 -10.22
C LEU A 198 -27.43 -3.94 -9.32
N TYR A 199 -27.10 -4.48 -8.14
CA TYR A 199 -28.13 -4.93 -7.20
C TYR A 199 -29.04 -3.78 -6.75
N TYR A 200 -28.49 -2.59 -6.49
CA TYR A 200 -29.28 -1.42 -6.11
C TYR A 200 -30.25 -0.99 -7.24
N LEU A 201 -29.77 -0.94 -8.48
CA LEU A 201 -30.58 -0.59 -9.66
C LEU A 201 -31.70 -1.60 -9.92
N LEU A 202 -31.42 -2.90 -9.77
CA LEU A 202 -32.43 -3.95 -9.91
C LEU A 202 -33.51 -3.89 -8.81
N ASN A 203 -33.23 -3.23 -7.68
CA ASN A 203 -34.14 -3.05 -6.55
C ASN A 203 -34.57 -1.57 -6.36
N ILE A 204 -34.54 -0.78 -7.44
CA ILE A 204 -34.84 0.67 -7.42
C ILE A 204 -36.32 0.99 -7.14
N THR A 205 -37.20 -0.02 -7.03
CA THR A 205 -38.62 0.12 -6.68
C THR A 205 -38.86 0.62 -5.25
N HIS A 206 -37.81 0.74 -4.43
CA HIS A 206 -37.90 1.38 -3.12
C HIS A 206 -38.28 2.88 -3.25
N PRO A 207 -39.30 3.37 -2.52
CA PRO A 207 -39.85 4.72 -2.70
C PRO A 207 -38.83 5.87 -2.59
N ASN A 208 -37.75 5.66 -1.85
CA ASN A 208 -36.71 6.64 -1.59
C ASN A 208 -35.40 6.38 -2.35
N ALA A 209 -35.35 5.37 -3.24
CA ALA A 209 -34.12 4.99 -3.93
C ALA A 209 -33.60 6.14 -4.81
N PHE A 210 -34.47 6.77 -5.60
CA PHE A 210 -34.08 7.90 -6.45
C PHE A 210 -33.49 9.07 -5.66
N ALA A 211 -34.11 9.44 -4.54
CA ALA A 211 -33.60 10.50 -3.66
C ALA A 211 -32.23 10.14 -3.05
N GLY A 212 -32.01 8.86 -2.72
CA GLY A 212 -30.72 8.36 -2.27
C GLY A 212 -29.64 8.44 -3.34
N LEU A 213 -29.97 8.06 -4.57
CA LEU A 213 -29.08 8.17 -5.72
C LEU A 213 -28.67 9.63 -5.96
N LEU A 214 -29.63 10.56 -5.93
CA LEU A 214 -29.34 11.99 -6.09
C LEU A 214 -28.41 12.51 -4.98
N LYS A 215 -28.63 12.11 -3.72
CA LYS A 215 -27.74 12.46 -2.60
C LYS A 215 -26.33 11.91 -2.79
N ALA A 216 -26.20 10.67 -3.25
CA ALA A 216 -24.91 10.10 -3.56
C ALA A 216 -24.23 10.88 -4.69
N LEU A 217 -24.91 11.15 -5.81
CA LEU A 217 -24.37 11.91 -6.93
C LEU A 217 -23.94 13.33 -6.55
N MET A 218 -24.71 14.03 -5.71
CA MET A 218 -24.34 15.35 -5.20
C MET A 218 -23.08 15.30 -4.33
N ALA A 219 -22.97 14.31 -3.43
CA ALA A 219 -21.77 14.12 -2.62
C ALA A 219 -20.54 13.81 -3.49
N ILE A 220 -20.70 12.95 -4.49
CA ILE A 220 -19.66 12.61 -5.48
C ILE A 220 -19.22 13.86 -6.26
N GLY A 221 -20.17 14.63 -6.78
CA GLY A 221 -19.89 15.87 -7.50
C GLY A 221 -19.18 16.91 -6.63
N THR A 222 -19.52 16.97 -5.33
CA THR A 222 -18.86 17.86 -4.36
C THR A 222 -17.40 17.44 -4.15
N ILE A 223 -17.13 16.15 -3.95
CA ILE A 223 -15.77 15.63 -3.77
C ILE A 223 -14.94 15.87 -5.04
N ALA A 224 -15.49 15.53 -6.21
CA ALA A 224 -14.83 15.78 -7.49
C ALA A 224 -14.56 17.26 -7.73
N GLY A 225 -15.51 18.14 -7.37
CA GLY A 225 -15.33 19.59 -7.45
C GLY A 225 -14.22 20.13 -6.55
N ILE A 226 -14.10 19.61 -5.33
CA ILE A 226 -13.00 19.96 -4.42
C ILE A 226 -11.66 19.47 -4.96
N THR A 227 -11.58 18.22 -5.45
CA THR A 227 -10.37 17.67 -6.07
C THR A 227 -9.95 18.49 -7.28
N LEU A 228 -10.89 18.78 -8.19
CA LEU A 228 -10.67 19.63 -9.35
C LEU A 228 -10.14 21.01 -8.94
N ALA A 229 -10.71 21.64 -7.92
CA ALA A 229 -10.28 22.94 -7.45
C ALA A 229 -8.83 22.91 -6.91
N ILE A 230 -8.50 21.93 -6.06
CA ILE A 230 -7.16 21.82 -5.47
C ILE A 230 -6.11 21.50 -6.55
N ASP A 231 -6.40 20.54 -7.42
CA ASP A 231 -5.50 20.17 -8.51
C ASP A 231 -5.29 21.36 -9.45
N SER A 232 -6.36 22.10 -9.76
CA SER A 232 -6.26 23.25 -10.67
C SER A 232 -5.49 24.42 -10.07
N VAL A 233 -5.61 24.66 -8.76
CA VAL A 233 -4.80 25.65 -8.04
C VAL A 233 -3.32 25.23 -8.05
N SER A 234 -3.04 23.96 -7.80
CA SER A 234 -1.66 23.45 -7.69
C SER A 234 -0.96 23.40 -9.05
N TYR A 235 -1.65 22.99 -10.11
CA TYR A 235 -1.13 22.94 -11.48
C TYR A 235 -1.24 24.26 -12.25
N ARG A 236 -1.96 25.26 -11.71
CA ARG A 236 -2.29 26.52 -12.39
C ARG A 236 -3.00 26.34 -13.75
N SER A 237 -3.65 25.20 -13.94
CA SER A 237 -4.41 24.83 -15.14
C SER A 237 -5.58 23.92 -14.74
N LEU A 238 -6.66 23.88 -15.53
CA LEU A 238 -7.83 23.07 -15.19
C LEU A 238 -7.48 21.57 -15.32
N GLN A 239 -7.22 20.91 -14.20
CA GLN A 239 -6.73 19.53 -14.17
C GLN A 239 -7.52 18.67 -13.20
N LEU A 240 -7.82 17.44 -13.60
CA LEU A 240 -8.38 16.41 -12.74
C LEU A 240 -7.53 15.16 -12.89
N GLY A 241 -6.56 14.95 -11.99
CA GLY A 241 -5.56 13.89 -12.14
C GLY A 241 -6.18 12.49 -12.30
N THR A 242 -7.30 12.25 -11.61
CA THR A 242 -8.08 11.01 -11.70
C THR A 242 -8.66 10.74 -13.08
N LEU A 243 -9.02 11.78 -13.84
CA LEU A 243 -9.45 11.62 -15.23
C LEU A 243 -8.23 11.39 -16.13
N ASN A 244 -7.17 12.18 -15.94
CA ASN A 244 -5.96 12.11 -16.76
C ASN A 244 -5.28 10.72 -16.67
N ILE A 245 -5.21 10.12 -15.49
CA ILE A 245 -4.65 8.77 -15.32
C ILE A 245 -5.51 7.70 -16.01
N VAL A 246 -6.83 7.85 -16.05
CA VAL A 246 -7.71 6.92 -16.79
C VAL A 246 -7.50 7.08 -18.28
N LEU A 247 -7.44 8.32 -18.78
CA LEU A 247 -7.15 8.61 -20.17
C LEU A 247 -5.80 8.03 -20.59
N TYR A 248 -4.77 8.19 -19.76
CA TYR A 248 -3.44 7.67 -20.03
C TYR A 248 -3.38 6.13 -20.00
N ASN A 249 -3.89 5.49 -18.94
CA ASN A 249 -3.75 4.04 -18.75
C ASN A 249 -4.71 3.19 -19.59
N VAL A 250 -5.88 3.72 -19.97
CA VAL A 250 -6.91 2.96 -20.68
C VAL A 250 -7.05 3.38 -22.14
N PHE A 251 -6.87 4.67 -22.42
CA PHE A 251 -7.07 5.26 -23.74
C PHE A 251 -5.78 5.86 -24.33
N GLY A 252 -4.62 5.54 -23.73
CA GLY A 252 -3.31 5.96 -24.22
C GLY A 252 -2.95 5.33 -25.56
N GLY A 253 -1.99 5.94 -26.26
CA GLY A 253 -1.48 5.44 -27.53
C GLY A 253 -0.57 4.20 -27.39
N GLU A 254 -0.11 3.67 -28.51
CA GLU A 254 0.89 2.58 -28.50
C GLU A 254 2.16 3.01 -27.73
N GLY A 255 2.63 2.14 -26.84
CA GLY A 255 3.80 2.43 -26.00
C GLY A 255 3.53 3.32 -24.78
N GLN A 256 2.27 3.58 -24.44
CA GLN A 256 1.86 4.27 -23.21
C GLN A 256 1.11 3.33 -22.25
N GLY A 257 0.94 3.77 -21.01
CA GLY A 257 0.20 3.05 -19.99
C GLY A 257 1.10 2.20 -19.08
N PRO A 258 0.51 1.29 -18.28
CA PRO A 258 1.23 0.54 -17.24
C PRO A 258 2.24 -0.49 -17.78
N GLU A 259 2.17 -0.83 -19.07
CA GLU A 259 3.00 -1.88 -19.68
C GLU A 259 4.46 -1.44 -19.91
N ILE A 260 4.73 -0.13 -19.93
CA ILE A 260 6.06 0.43 -20.20
C ILE A 260 7.11 0.09 -19.14
N PHE A 261 6.67 -0.34 -17.95
CA PHE A 261 7.53 -0.80 -16.87
C PHE A 261 7.76 -2.31 -16.90
N GLY A 262 7.25 -2.97 -17.96
CA GLY A 262 7.25 -4.41 -18.16
C GLY A 262 6.03 -5.07 -17.54
N VAL A 263 5.71 -6.27 -18.01
CA VAL A 263 4.54 -7.04 -17.58
C VAL A 263 4.94 -8.44 -17.16
N GLU A 264 4.09 -9.09 -16.37
CA GLU A 264 4.20 -10.50 -16.01
C GLU A 264 2.89 -11.21 -16.33
N ASP A 265 2.93 -12.54 -16.43
CA ASP A 265 1.72 -13.33 -16.63
C ASP A 265 0.85 -13.38 -15.35
N TRP A 266 -0.36 -13.93 -15.48
CA TRP A 266 -1.32 -14.07 -14.37
C TRP A 266 -0.74 -14.82 -13.15
N LYS A 267 0.30 -15.63 -13.31
CA LYS A 267 0.93 -16.38 -12.21
C LYS A 267 1.62 -15.42 -11.25
N TYR A 268 2.06 -14.24 -11.69
CA TYR A 268 2.60 -13.21 -10.80
C TYR A 268 1.63 -12.92 -9.65
N TYR A 269 0.38 -12.59 -9.96
CA TYR A 269 -0.62 -12.30 -8.94
C TYR A 269 -0.95 -13.52 -8.08
N LEU A 270 -1.00 -14.73 -8.67
CA LEU A 270 -1.20 -15.94 -7.88
C LEU A 270 -0.07 -16.15 -6.86
N HIS A 271 1.19 -16.11 -7.29
CA HIS A 271 2.34 -16.28 -6.40
C HIS A 271 2.39 -15.17 -5.34
N ASN A 272 2.15 -13.92 -5.74
CA ASN A 272 2.10 -12.78 -4.85
C ASN A 272 1.06 -12.97 -3.74
N LEU A 273 -0.18 -13.31 -4.11
CA LEU A 273 -1.28 -13.47 -3.15
C LEU A 273 -1.08 -14.70 -2.25
N LEU A 274 -0.47 -15.78 -2.75
CA LEU A 274 -0.07 -16.92 -1.92
C LEU A 274 1.05 -16.54 -0.94
N LEU A 275 1.99 -15.69 -1.32
CA LEU A 275 3.00 -15.20 -0.39
C LEU A 275 2.39 -14.26 0.67
N ASN A 276 1.40 -13.45 0.30
CA ASN A 276 0.81 -12.48 1.19
C ASN A 276 -0.27 -13.03 2.14
N PHE A 277 -1.05 -14.00 1.66
CA PHE A 277 -2.20 -14.56 2.37
C PHE A 277 -2.13 -16.08 2.55
N ASN A 278 -1.08 -16.76 2.08
CA ASN A 278 -0.89 -18.21 2.21
C ASN A 278 -2.16 -19.02 1.85
N ILE A 279 -2.63 -19.89 2.73
CA ILE A 279 -3.84 -20.70 2.59
C ILE A 279 -5.11 -19.82 2.66
N ALA A 280 -5.06 -18.63 3.26
CA ALA A 280 -6.21 -17.72 3.24
C ALA A 280 -6.58 -17.29 1.81
N TYR A 281 -5.62 -17.21 0.88
CA TYR A 281 -5.94 -16.87 -0.51
C TYR A 281 -6.80 -17.93 -1.23
N PRO A 282 -6.42 -19.22 -1.32
CA PRO A 282 -7.29 -20.22 -1.92
C PRO A 282 -8.63 -20.37 -1.18
N LEU A 283 -8.66 -20.17 0.15
CA LEU A 283 -9.91 -20.09 0.89
C LEU A 283 -10.78 -18.91 0.44
N SER A 284 -10.19 -17.77 0.10
CA SER A 284 -10.94 -16.62 -0.43
C SER A 284 -11.59 -16.92 -1.80
N ILE A 285 -10.92 -17.71 -2.65
CA ILE A 285 -11.48 -18.15 -3.93
C ILE A 285 -12.63 -19.15 -3.73
N LEU A 286 -12.49 -20.08 -2.78
CA LEU A 286 -13.58 -21.00 -2.40
C LEU A 286 -14.85 -20.24 -1.99
N ALA A 287 -14.71 -19.02 -1.45
CA ALA A 287 -15.83 -18.21 -0.99
C ALA A 287 -16.82 -17.89 -2.12
N PHE A 288 -16.38 -17.87 -3.38
CA PHE A 288 -17.25 -17.64 -4.54
C PHE A 288 -18.26 -18.76 -4.75
N ALA A 289 -17.91 -20.00 -4.37
CA ALA A 289 -18.81 -21.15 -4.45
C ALA A 289 -19.71 -21.28 -3.21
N THR A 290 -19.34 -20.68 -2.07
CA THR A 290 -20.07 -20.86 -0.80
C THR A 290 -21.56 -20.51 -0.84
N PRO A 291 -22.05 -19.50 -1.59
CA PRO A 291 -23.49 -19.24 -1.70
C PRO A 291 -24.29 -20.46 -2.19
N VAL A 292 -23.74 -21.22 -3.14
CA VAL A 292 -24.40 -22.43 -3.63
C VAL A 292 -24.17 -23.59 -2.65
N LEU A 293 -22.94 -23.73 -2.16
CA LEU A 293 -22.56 -24.85 -1.30
C LEU A 293 -23.28 -24.85 0.07
N PHE A 294 -23.75 -23.70 0.57
CA PHE A 294 -24.53 -23.65 1.80
C PHE A 294 -25.90 -24.34 1.68
N TYR A 295 -26.49 -24.43 0.48
CA TYR A 295 -27.74 -25.17 0.27
C TYR A 295 -27.56 -26.69 0.39
N LEU A 296 -26.32 -27.19 0.30
CA LEU A 296 -26.01 -28.62 0.43
C LEU A 296 -25.94 -29.08 1.89
N LEU A 297 -25.99 -28.16 2.85
CA LEU A 297 -25.84 -28.45 4.28
C LEU A 297 -27.16 -28.20 5.04
N PRO A 298 -27.44 -28.98 6.10
CA PRO A 298 -28.55 -28.65 7.00
C PRO A 298 -28.37 -27.25 7.60
N ALA A 299 -29.46 -26.49 7.69
CA ALA A 299 -29.42 -25.13 8.26
C ALA A 299 -28.88 -25.10 9.70
N SER A 300 -29.07 -26.18 10.48
CA SER A 300 -28.52 -26.33 11.83
C SER A 300 -26.99 -26.43 11.89
N SER A 301 -26.32 -26.72 10.77
CA SER A 301 -24.88 -26.94 10.71
C SER A 301 -24.08 -25.64 10.64
N THR A 302 -24.70 -24.56 10.14
CA THR A 302 -24.07 -23.26 9.91
C THR A 302 -24.48 -22.22 10.95
N SER A 303 -23.56 -21.31 11.28
CA SER A 303 -23.86 -20.14 12.14
C SER A 303 -24.24 -18.90 11.31
N LEU A 304 -24.37 -19.05 9.99
CA LEU A 304 -24.58 -17.94 9.06
C LEU A 304 -25.99 -17.35 9.22
N ARG A 305 -26.06 -16.03 9.37
CA ARG A 305 -27.32 -15.29 9.57
C ARG A 305 -27.83 -14.59 8.32
N VAL A 306 -27.20 -14.85 7.17
CA VAL A 306 -27.50 -14.16 5.91
C VAL A 306 -27.95 -15.15 4.84
N HIS A 307 -28.89 -14.70 4.00
CA HIS A 307 -29.34 -15.48 2.85
C HIS A 307 -28.20 -15.65 1.83
N PRO A 308 -28.06 -16.82 1.18
CA PRO A 308 -26.99 -17.07 0.21
C PRO A 308 -26.88 -16.04 -0.93
N ALA A 309 -27.98 -15.51 -1.45
CA ALA A 309 -27.93 -14.44 -2.46
C ALA A 309 -27.21 -13.17 -1.98
N ARG A 310 -27.39 -12.78 -0.70
CA ARG A 310 -26.63 -11.67 -0.10
C ARG A 310 -25.18 -12.05 0.18
N LEU A 311 -24.91 -13.32 0.47
CA LEU A 311 -23.53 -13.81 0.58
C LEU A 311 -22.79 -13.73 -0.76
N ALA A 312 -23.46 -14.10 -1.86
CA ALA A 312 -22.93 -13.95 -3.22
C ALA A 312 -22.63 -12.49 -3.55
N LEU A 313 -23.53 -11.58 -3.21
CA LEU A 313 -23.29 -10.14 -3.36
C LEU A 313 -22.08 -9.68 -2.53
N THR A 314 -21.89 -10.21 -1.32
CA THR A 314 -20.75 -9.88 -0.44
C THR A 314 -19.40 -10.31 -1.03
N THR A 315 -19.33 -11.47 -1.68
CA THR A 315 -18.07 -12.00 -2.25
C THR A 315 -17.81 -11.54 -3.69
N SER A 316 -18.85 -11.07 -4.39
CA SER A 316 -18.76 -10.64 -5.79
C SER A 316 -17.73 -9.53 -6.11
N PRO A 317 -17.44 -8.54 -5.24
CA PRO A 317 -16.44 -7.52 -5.59
C PRO A 317 -15.03 -8.08 -5.67
N LEU A 318 -14.68 -9.05 -4.81
CA LEU A 318 -13.40 -9.74 -4.89
C LEU A 318 -13.32 -10.58 -6.17
N LEU A 319 -14.39 -11.28 -6.54
CA LEU A 319 -14.46 -12.05 -7.78
C LEU A 319 -14.25 -11.16 -9.01
N LEU A 320 -14.97 -10.04 -9.07
CA LEU A 320 -14.85 -9.07 -10.17
C LEU A 320 -13.42 -8.52 -10.26
N TRP A 321 -12.86 -8.11 -9.13
CA TRP A 321 -11.50 -7.57 -9.08
C TRP A 321 -10.45 -8.59 -9.53
N SER A 322 -10.54 -9.82 -9.02
CA SER A 322 -9.69 -10.93 -9.44
C SER A 322 -9.82 -11.21 -10.93
N ALA A 323 -11.03 -11.19 -11.48
CA ALA A 323 -11.24 -11.41 -12.91
C ALA A 323 -10.57 -10.32 -13.77
N ILE A 324 -10.69 -9.05 -13.39
CA ILE A 324 -10.06 -7.93 -14.11
C ILE A 324 -8.54 -8.12 -14.16
N PHE A 325 -7.88 -8.26 -13.01
CA PHE A 325 -6.41 -8.29 -12.98
C PHE A 325 -5.80 -9.63 -13.39
N TYR A 326 -6.53 -10.75 -13.34
CA TYR A 326 -6.04 -12.00 -13.92
C TYR A 326 -6.12 -12.05 -15.44
N MET A 327 -7.00 -11.25 -16.04
CA MET A 327 -7.12 -11.17 -17.50
C MET A 327 -6.12 -10.20 -18.13
N GLN A 328 -5.39 -9.43 -17.32
CA GLN A 328 -4.45 -8.41 -17.79
C GLN A 328 -3.01 -8.78 -17.42
N PRO A 329 -2.04 -8.70 -18.35
CA PRO A 329 -0.63 -8.90 -18.03
C PRO A 329 -0.12 -7.67 -17.26
N HIS A 330 0.06 -7.81 -15.94
CA HIS A 330 0.56 -6.75 -15.06
C HIS A 330 1.40 -7.34 -13.93
N LYS A 331 2.34 -6.54 -13.41
CA LYS A 331 3.30 -6.97 -12.37
C LYS A 331 3.35 -6.07 -11.14
N GLU A 332 2.23 -5.43 -10.81
CA GLU A 332 2.14 -4.50 -9.68
C GLU A 332 1.31 -5.07 -8.53
N GLU A 333 1.98 -5.52 -7.47
CA GLU A 333 1.36 -6.03 -6.24
C GLU A 333 0.32 -5.08 -5.63
N ARG A 334 0.62 -3.78 -5.64
CA ARG A 334 -0.22 -2.73 -5.02
C ARG A 334 -1.62 -2.63 -5.60
N PHE A 335 -1.85 -3.12 -6.82
CA PHE A 335 -3.17 -3.13 -7.44
C PHE A 335 -4.16 -4.00 -6.68
N PHE A 336 -3.69 -5.09 -6.05
CA PHE A 336 -4.57 -5.92 -5.22
C PHE A 336 -4.83 -5.37 -3.83
N TYR A 337 -4.11 -4.33 -3.37
CA TYR A 337 -4.32 -3.76 -2.02
C TYR A 337 -5.79 -3.38 -1.82
N VAL A 338 -6.45 -2.84 -2.85
CA VAL A 338 -7.87 -2.44 -2.86
C VAL A 338 -8.80 -3.51 -2.27
N VAL A 339 -8.49 -4.79 -2.43
CA VAL A 339 -9.34 -5.92 -2.01
C VAL A 339 -8.73 -6.81 -0.92
N TYR A 340 -7.61 -6.42 -0.29
CA TYR A 340 -6.93 -7.25 0.71
C TYR A 340 -7.81 -7.63 1.92
N GLN A 341 -8.63 -6.70 2.45
CA GLN A 341 -9.60 -7.03 3.51
C GLN A 341 -10.74 -7.91 2.99
N LEU A 342 -11.09 -7.82 1.70
CA LEU A 342 -12.11 -8.68 1.09
C LEU A 342 -11.59 -10.11 0.92
N ILE A 343 -10.29 -10.30 0.67
CA ILE A 343 -9.62 -11.61 0.71
C ILE A 343 -9.75 -12.20 2.12
N ALA A 344 -9.41 -11.43 3.16
CA ALA A 344 -9.51 -11.89 4.54
C ALA A 344 -10.95 -12.25 4.94
N LEU A 345 -11.94 -11.43 4.54
CA LEU A 345 -13.35 -11.68 4.82
C LEU A 345 -13.86 -12.93 4.09
N SER A 346 -13.52 -13.07 2.80
CA SER A 346 -13.91 -14.21 1.98
C SER A 346 -13.28 -15.51 2.48
N ALA A 347 -12.02 -15.49 2.89
CA ALA A 347 -11.37 -16.63 3.52
C ALA A 347 -12.09 -17.08 4.80
N ALA A 348 -12.52 -16.12 5.64
CA ALA A 348 -13.27 -16.40 6.85
C ALA A 348 -14.67 -16.98 6.58
N ILE A 349 -15.34 -16.56 5.49
CA ILE A 349 -16.61 -17.14 5.02
C ILE A 349 -16.41 -18.62 4.66
N SER A 350 -15.36 -18.94 3.91
CA SER A 350 -15.02 -20.32 3.56
C SER A 350 -14.69 -21.18 4.77
N LEU A 351 -14.01 -20.63 5.78
CA LEU A 351 -13.74 -21.34 7.04
C LEU A 351 -15.03 -21.66 7.81
N GLU A 352 -16.02 -20.76 7.86
CA GLU A 352 -17.34 -21.08 8.44
C GLU A 352 -18.03 -22.20 7.64
N TRP A 353 -17.95 -22.18 6.31
CA TRP A 353 -18.52 -23.25 5.49
C TRP A 353 -17.84 -24.61 5.77
N ILE A 354 -16.50 -24.68 5.77
CA ILE A 354 -15.74 -25.89 6.11
C ILE A 354 -16.13 -26.39 7.51
N SER A 355 -16.24 -25.47 8.47
CA SER A 355 -16.65 -25.75 9.84
C SER A 355 -18.09 -26.29 9.91
N ALA A 356 -18.99 -25.81 9.06
CA ALA A 356 -20.36 -26.33 8.93
C ALA A 356 -20.38 -27.73 8.29
N VAL A 357 -19.49 -28.04 7.34
CA VAL A 357 -19.31 -29.40 6.80
C VAL A 357 -18.89 -30.37 7.91
N VAL A 358 -17.88 -30.00 8.71
CA VAL A 358 -17.41 -30.80 9.86
C VAL A 358 -18.56 -31.10 10.85
N HIS A 359 -19.41 -30.11 11.11
CA HIS A 359 -20.63 -30.32 11.90
C HIS A 359 -21.59 -31.30 11.21
N ALA A 360 -21.90 -31.09 9.93
CA ALA A 360 -22.87 -31.89 9.19
C ALA A 360 -22.50 -33.39 9.12
N VAL A 361 -21.21 -33.73 9.06
CA VAL A 361 -20.72 -35.12 9.06
C VAL A 361 -20.66 -35.77 10.46
N GLY A 362 -21.22 -35.13 11.48
CA GLY A 362 -21.32 -35.68 12.84
C GLY A 362 -20.17 -35.33 13.78
N LEU A 363 -19.15 -34.59 13.33
CA LEU A 363 -17.95 -34.24 14.11
C LEU A 363 -18.10 -32.91 14.88
N LYS A 364 -19.24 -32.70 15.54
CA LYS A 364 -19.63 -31.40 16.13
C LYS A 364 -18.60 -30.83 17.10
N GLY A 365 -17.96 -31.69 17.91
CA GLY A 365 -16.94 -31.30 18.88
C GLY A 365 -15.66 -30.75 18.26
N LEU A 366 -15.40 -31.03 16.97
CA LEU A 366 -14.21 -30.56 16.27
C LEU A 366 -14.41 -29.21 15.59
N LYS A 367 -15.64 -28.68 15.54
CA LYS A 367 -15.98 -27.42 14.84
C LYS A 367 -15.04 -26.26 15.22
N ALA A 368 -14.90 -26.01 16.52
CA ALA A 368 -14.06 -24.94 17.05
C ALA A 368 -12.56 -25.23 16.87
N LEU A 369 -12.16 -26.50 17.03
CA LEU A 369 -10.77 -26.92 16.85
C LEU A 369 -10.31 -26.73 15.40
N THR A 370 -11.13 -27.10 14.41
CA THR A 370 -10.82 -26.91 12.99
C THR A 370 -10.58 -25.44 12.67
N ILE A 371 -11.45 -24.53 13.13
CA ILE A 371 -11.27 -23.09 12.93
C ILE A 371 -10.01 -22.59 13.64
N ALA A 372 -9.81 -22.98 14.91
CA ALA A 372 -8.65 -22.55 15.68
C ALA A 372 -7.33 -23.00 15.05
N LEU A 373 -7.22 -24.25 14.59
CA LEU A 373 -6.04 -24.77 13.91
C LEU A 373 -5.79 -24.07 12.58
N ALA A 374 -6.84 -23.85 11.76
CA ALA A 374 -6.71 -23.16 10.49
C ALA A 374 -6.23 -21.71 10.68
N LEU A 375 -6.85 -20.96 11.59
CA LEU A 375 -6.46 -19.58 11.90
C LEU A 375 -5.06 -19.51 12.51
N SER A 376 -4.69 -20.44 13.39
CA SER A 376 -3.35 -20.48 13.98
C SER A 376 -2.28 -20.77 12.93
N GLY A 377 -2.54 -21.69 11.99
CA GLY A 377 -1.63 -21.99 10.87
C GLY A 377 -1.45 -20.80 9.94
N ILE A 378 -2.55 -20.19 9.50
CA ILE A 378 -2.54 -18.97 8.64
C ILE A 378 -1.75 -17.86 9.33
N ALA A 379 -2.07 -17.55 10.58
CA ALA A 379 -1.45 -16.47 11.32
C ALA A 379 0.05 -16.73 11.56
N SER A 380 0.43 -17.96 11.93
CA SER A 380 1.83 -18.31 12.18
C SER A 380 2.68 -18.13 10.93
N ILE A 381 2.23 -18.65 9.78
CA ILE A 381 2.97 -18.52 8.51
C ILE A 381 3.10 -17.04 8.11
N SER A 382 2.03 -16.27 8.21
CA SER A 382 2.05 -14.85 7.84
C SER A 382 2.92 -13.99 8.78
N VAL A 383 2.89 -14.23 10.09
CA VAL A 383 3.74 -13.53 11.06
C VAL A 383 5.20 -13.89 10.83
N LEU A 384 5.54 -15.17 10.66
CA LEU A 384 6.91 -15.61 10.38
C LEU A 384 7.44 -15.01 9.08
N ARG A 385 6.61 -14.88 8.05
CA ARG A 385 6.97 -14.19 6.81
C ARG A 385 7.19 -12.69 7.03
N SER A 386 6.30 -12.03 7.74
CA SER A 386 6.41 -10.59 8.03
C SER A 386 7.68 -10.27 8.83
N VAL A 387 8.01 -11.12 9.81
CA VAL A 387 9.27 -11.03 10.56
C VAL A 387 10.48 -11.25 9.65
N SER A 388 10.42 -12.24 8.74
CA SER A 388 11.49 -12.47 7.76
C SER A 388 11.72 -11.22 6.91
N LEU A 389 10.65 -10.63 6.37
CA LEU A 389 10.74 -9.42 5.54
C LEU A 389 11.37 -8.25 6.32
N ALA A 390 10.88 -8.00 7.53
CA ALA A 390 11.38 -6.92 8.38
C ALA A 390 12.85 -7.10 8.79
N GLN A 391 13.31 -8.33 9.04
CA GLN A 391 14.70 -8.58 9.44
C GLN A 391 15.67 -8.56 8.26
N ASN A 392 15.25 -9.11 7.11
CA ASN A 392 16.13 -9.38 5.99
C ASN A 392 16.25 -8.22 4.99
N TYR A 393 15.28 -7.30 4.98
CA TYR A 393 15.16 -6.27 3.94
C TYR A 393 15.04 -4.83 4.48
N SER A 394 15.18 -4.61 5.79
CA SER A 394 15.06 -3.27 6.41
C SER A 394 16.34 -2.43 6.35
N ALA A 395 17.41 -2.93 5.73
CA ALA A 395 18.73 -2.29 5.73
C ALA A 395 18.68 -0.83 5.26
N ALA A 396 18.00 -0.53 4.16
CA ALA A 396 17.90 0.82 3.60
C ALA A 396 17.29 1.82 4.61
N ILE A 397 16.14 1.49 5.21
CA ILE A 397 15.48 2.33 6.23
C ILE A 397 16.37 2.56 7.46
N HIS A 398 17.21 1.57 7.84
CA HIS A 398 18.09 1.69 8.99
C HIS A 398 19.36 2.50 8.70
N VAL A 399 19.99 2.26 7.56
CA VAL A 399 21.22 2.93 7.14
C VAL A 399 20.96 4.40 6.84
N LEU A 400 19.84 4.70 6.19
CA LEU A 400 19.47 6.07 5.79
C LEU A 400 18.97 6.95 6.95
N LYS A 401 18.92 6.45 8.19
CA LYS A 401 18.73 7.33 9.37
C LYS A 401 20.01 8.08 9.75
N THR A 402 21.17 7.61 9.31
CA THR A 402 22.48 8.15 9.67
C THR A 402 22.81 9.50 9.01
N PRO A 403 22.53 9.76 7.72
CA PRO A 403 22.88 11.01 7.06
C PRO A 403 22.35 12.27 7.74
N GLN A 404 21.18 12.19 8.38
CA GLN A 404 20.59 13.31 9.16
C GLN A 404 21.40 13.77 10.37
N LEU A 405 22.33 12.94 10.84
CA LEU A 405 23.17 13.23 12.01
C LEU A 405 24.42 14.04 11.64
N TYR A 406 24.68 14.22 10.35
CA TYR A 406 25.84 14.96 9.86
C TYR A 406 25.49 16.44 9.70
N GLU A 407 26.33 17.28 10.29
CA GLU A 407 26.28 18.73 10.13
C GLU A 407 27.05 19.16 8.88
N GLY A 408 26.63 20.24 8.25
CA GLY A 408 27.26 20.78 7.06
C GLY A 408 26.36 21.78 6.33
N GLU A 409 26.91 22.40 5.30
CA GLU A 409 26.18 23.26 4.37
C GLU A 409 26.18 22.60 2.99
N GLY A 410 25.01 22.52 2.36
CA GLY A 410 24.82 22.12 0.96
C GLY A 410 25.54 20.83 0.54
N THR A 411 25.10 19.67 1.04
CA THR A 411 25.71 18.38 0.69
C THR A 411 24.85 17.59 -0.32
N THR A 412 25.50 16.80 -1.16
CA THR A 412 24.85 15.99 -2.19
C THR A 412 24.79 14.53 -1.77
N PHE A 413 23.56 14.01 -1.66
CA PHE A 413 23.28 12.61 -1.40
C PHE A 413 22.94 11.91 -2.70
N CYS A 414 23.77 10.96 -3.13
CA CYS A 414 23.64 10.31 -4.42
C CYS A 414 23.13 8.87 -4.32
N LEU A 415 22.24 8.52 -5.24
CA LEU A 415 21.77 7.16 -5.46
C LEU A 415 22.26 6.63 -6.81
N GLY A 416 22.76 5.40 -6.83
CA GLY A 416 23.09 4.68 -8.06
C GLY A 416 22.16 3.48 -8.24
N ARG A 417 22.73 2.28 -8.38
CA ARG A 417 21.98 1.03 -8.60
C ARG A 417 20.94 0.69 -7.54
N GLU A 418 21.07 1.20 -6.31
CA GLU A 418 20.11 0.97 -5.22
C GLU A 418 19.03 2.07 -5.07
N TRP A 419 18.82 2.90 -6.10
CA TRP A 419 17.90 4.05 -6.05
C TRP A 419 16.47 3.69 -5.62
N TYR A 420 15.97 2.52 -6.06
CA TYR A 420 14.62 2.04 -5.80
C TYR A 420 14.37 1.61 -4.35
N ARG A 421 15.40 1.63 -3.48
CA ARG A 421 15.29 1.35 -2.04
C ARG A 421 15.36 2.60 -1.15
N PHE A 422 15.55 3.77 -1.74
CA PHE A 422 15.54 5.03 -1.01
C PHE A 422 14.17 5.25 -0.34
N PRO A 423 14.09 5.54 0.97
CA PRO A 423 12.82 5.58 1.67
C PRO A 423 12.11 6.93 1.55
N SER A 424 12.84 8.05 1.63
CA SER A 424 12.40 9.42 1.38
C SER A 424 13.43 10.44 1.89
N SER A 425 13.39 11.67 1.39
CA SER A 425 14.02 12.90 1.90
C SER A 425 13.62 13.25 3.35
N TYR A 426 12.58 12.62 3.92
CA TYR A 426 12.37 12.62 5.38
C TYR A 426 13.50 11.94 6.16
N PHE A 427 14.41 11.23 5.49
CA PHE A 427 15.63 10.62 6.04
C PHE A 427 16.90 11.41 5.73
N LEU A 428 16.78 12.55 5.04
CA LEU A 428 17.88 13.48 4.75
C LEU A 428 17.77 14.76 5.58
N ALA A 429 18.91 15.41 5.85
CA ALA A 429 18.97 16.72 6.50
C ALA A 429 18.43 17.84 5.57
N PRO A 430 17.99 18.99 6.09
CA PRO A 430 17.49 20.09 5.26
C PRO A 430 18.49 20.64 4.22
N HIS A 431 19.79 20.48 4.47
CA HIS A 431 20.87 20.93 3.57
C HIS A 431 21.36 19.83 2.61
N GLN A 432 20.80 18.63 2.68
CA GLN A 432 21.14 17.50 1.80
C GLN A 432 20.22 17.48 0.58
N ARG A 433 20.78 17.33 -0.62
CA ARG A 433 20.02 17.22 -1.87
C ARG A 433 20.21 15.87 -2.53
N LEU A 434 19.09 15.25 -2.89
CA LEU A 434 19.07 13.98 -3.59
C LEU A 434 19.51 14.17 -5.05
N ARG A 435 20.46 13.36 -5.50
CA ARG A 435 20.92 13.26 -6.89
C ARG A 435 21.09 11.81 -7.30
N PHE A 436 21.20 11.59 -8.60
CA PHE A 436 21.38 10.25 -9.17
C PHE A 436 22.70 10.18 -9.91
N VAL A 437 23.45 9.12 -9.70
CA VAL A 437 24.64 8.80 -10.51
C VAL A 437 24.25 7.77 -11.56
N LYS A 438 24.95 7.79 -12.70
CA LYS A 438 24.74 6.79 -13.74
C LYS A 438 24.94 5.38 -13.17
N SER A 439 24.07 4.46 -13.57
CA SER A 439 24.14 3.03 -13.26
C SER A 439 23.48 2.22 -14.39
N GLY A 440 23.28 0.91 -14.19
CA GLY A 440 22.69 0.03 -15.20
C GLY A 440 21.21 0.28 -15.52
N PHE A 441 20.50 1.09 -14.72
CA PHE A 441 19.13 1.49 -15.07
C PHE A 441 19.11 2.40 -16.31
N LYS A 442 18.23 2.08 -17.27
CA LYS A 442 18.03 2.78 -18.55
C LYS A 442 16.62 3.34 -18.70
N GLY A 443 15.84 3.39 -17.62
CA GLY A 443 14.55 4.06 -17.59
C GLY A 443 14.69 5.51 -17.13
N LEU A 444 13.56 6.20 -17.04
CA LEU A 444 13.51 7.57 -16.56
C LEU A 444 13.59 7.62 -15.03
N LEU A 445 14.63 8.28 -14.50
CA LEU A 445 14.72 8.56 -13.07
C LEU A 445 13.96 9.84 -12.67
N PRO A 446 13.57 9.98 -11.40
CA PRO A 446 13.02 11.23 -10.88
C PRO A 446 13.99 12.40 -11.02
N THR A 447 13.46 13.63 -11.11
CA THR A 447 14.23 14.88 -11.04
C THR A 447 13.84 15.67 -9.80
N SER A 448 14.51 16.78 -9.51
CA SER A 448 14.13 17.66 -8.39
C SER A 448 12.93 18.54 -8.74
N PHE A 449 12.09 18.82 -7.76
CA PHE A 449 11.18 19.96 -7.85
C PHE A 449 11.97 21.28 -7.86
N GLU A 450 11.39 22.29 -8.50
CA GLU A 450 11.90 23.65 -8.44
C GLU A 450 11.66 24.23 -7.04
N GLU A 451 12.75 24.50 -6.32
CA GLU A 451 12.73 25.10 -5.00
C GLU A 451 12.46 26.61 -5.10
N SER A 452 11.83 27.19 -4.08
CA SER A 452 11.50 28.61 -4.03
C SER A 452 12.01 29.23 -2.73
N ASP A 453 12.74 30.33 -2.85
CA ASP A 453 13.27 31.08 -1.71
C ASP A 453 12.19 31.93 -0.99
N TYR A 454 11.03 32.14 -1.62
CA TYR A 454 9.96 32.95 -1.05
C TYR A 454 9.15 32.20 0.01
N PRO A 455 8.73 32.89 1.10
CA PRO A 455 7.85 32.31 2.10
C PRO A 455 6.49 32.02 1.47
N ASN A 456 6.27 30.75 1.13
CA ASN A 456 5.01 30.26 0.60
C ASN A 456 4.26 29.48 1.67
N MET A 457 2.94 29.44 1.56
CA MET A 457 2.17 28.45 2.31
C MET A 457 2.55 27.07 1.79
N TRP A 458 2.69 26.08 2.68
CA TRP A 458 3.10 24.72 2.32
C TRP A 458 2.24 24.09 1.22
N TRP A 459 0.98 24.52 1.07
CA TRP A 459 0.09 23.98 0.05
C TRP A 459 0.18 24.68 -1.32
N ASN A 460 0.92 25.78 -1.46
CA ASN A 460 1.03 26.55 -2.72
C ASN A 460 2.48 26.93 -3.02
N LEU A 461 3.23 25.99 -3.60
CA LEU A 461 4.61 26.21 -4.03
C LEU A 461 4.67 26.41 -5.54
N PRO A 462 5.41 27.39 -6.07
CA PRO A 462 5.54 27.59 -7.53
C PRO A 462 5.95 26.32 -8.30
N GLY A 463 6.83 25.51 -7.70
CA GLY A 463 7.31 24.25 -8.28
C GLY A 463 6.23 23.18 -8.50
N THR A 464 5.03 23.27 -7.90
CA THR A 464 3.91 22.33 -8.20
C THR A 464 3.36 22.51 -9.63
N SER A 465 3.69 23.64 -10.26
CA SER A 465 3.26 24.02 -11.61
C SER A 465 4.41 24.22 -12.58
N SER A 466 5.63 23.87 -12.18
CA SER A 466 6.81 23.97 -13.04
C SER A 466 6.91 22.74 -13.95
N ILE A 467 7.26 22.94 -15.22
CA ILE A 467 7.46 21.85 -16.17
C ILE A 467 8.93 21.42 -16.08
N PRO A 468 9.24 20.22 -15.53
CA PRO A 468 10.61 19.75 -15.46
C PRO A 468 11.20 19.49 -16.85
N LEU A 469 12.47 19.84 -17.02
CA LEU A 469 13.22 19.52 -18.24
C LEU A 469 13.52 18.01 -18.33
N HIS A 470 13.63 17.49 -19.55
CA HIS A 470 14.07 16.13 -19.87
C HIS A 470 13.16 14.98 -19.38
N MET A 471 11.97 15.28 -18.87
CA MET A 471 10.95 14.28 -18.54
C MET A 471 10.18 13.80 -19.78
N ASN A 472 9.73 12.55 -19.77
CA ASN A 472 8.90 11.97 -20.83
C ASN A 472 7.94 10.91 -20.25
N ASN A 473 6.79 10.71 -20.91
CA ASN A 473 5.78 9.72 -20.49
C ASN A 473 5.99 8.31 -21.08
N LEU A 474 7.20 8.01 -21.57
CA LEU A 474 7.53 6.74 -22.23
C LEU A 474 8.59 5.94 -21.46
N ASN A 475 8.99 6.40 -20.26
CA ASN A 475 10.06 5.81 -19.45
C ASN A 475 11.42 5.71 -20.20
N LEU A 476 11.69 6.64 -21.12
CA LEU A 476 12.97 6.73 -21.81
C LEU A 476 14.01 7.37 -20.90
N GLU A 477 15.24 6.85 -20.96
CA GLU A 477 16.37 7.39 -20.22
C GLU A 477 16.60 8.89 -20.52
N ALA A 478 16.90 9.65 -19.48
CA ALA A 478 17.33 11.05 -19.57
C ALA A 478 18.72 11.21 -18.95
N PRO A 479 19.81 11.10 -19.74
CA PRO A 479 21.19 11.19 -19.24
C PRO A 479 21.53 12.51 -18.54
N GLU A 480 20.81 13.58 -18.85
CA GLU A 480 20.98 14.91 -18.28
C GLU A 480 20.60 14.99 -16.80
N LEU A 481 19.90 13.97 -16.27
CA LEU A 481 19.52 13.90 -14.86
C LEU A 481 20.63 13.33 -13.95
N TYR A 482 21.71 12.81 -14.52
CA TYR A 482 22.82 12.24 -13.75
C TYR A 482 23.83 13.31 -13.34
N VAL A 483 24.43 13.09 -12.17
CA VAL A 483 25.63 13.82 -11.71
C VAL A 483 26.84 12.88 -11.74
N GLU A 484 28.02 13.47 -11.80
CA GLU A 484 29.26 12.71 -11.67
C GLU A 484 29.46 12.25 -10.21
N PRO A 485 29.99 11.05 -9.96
CA PRO A 485 30.26 10.54 -8.61
C PRO A 485 31.16 11.47 -7.78
N SER A 486 32.02 12.24 -8.44
CA SER A 486 32.88 13.23 -7.80
C SER A 486 32.11 14.39 -7.17
N GLN A 487 30.86 14.63 -7.56
CA GLN A 487 29.97 15.67 -7.01
C GLN A 487 29.18 15.18 -5.79
N CYS A 488 29.27 13.91 -5.45
CA CYS A 488 28.54 13.29 -4.35
C CYS A 488 29.34 13.37 -3.04
N ASP A 489 28.68 13.69 -1.93
CA ASP A 489 29.28 13.65 -0.59
C ASP A 489 28.93 12.35 0.14
N PHE A 490 27.73 11.84 -0.10
CA PHE A 490 27.23 10.58 0.44
C PHE A 490 26.67 9.71 -0.67
N VAL A 491 26.92 8.40 -0.56
CA VAL A 491 26.35 7.38 -1.45
C VAL A 491 25.92 6.16 -0.64
N VAL A 492 24.93 5.44 -1.14
CA VAL A 492 24.59 4.12 -0.64
C VAL A 492 24.87 3.07 -1.70
N ASP A 493 25.40 1.94 -1.25
CA ASP A 493 25.70 0.81 -2.11
C ASP A 493 25.53 -0.51 -1.36
N ILE A 494 25.36 -1.59 -2.12
CA ILE A 494 25.26 -2.96 -1.62
C ILE A 494 26.47 -3.77 -2.09
N ASP A 495 26.95 -4.71 -1.26
CA ASP A 495 28.12 -5.55 -1.53
C ASP A 495 27.83 -6.65 -2.57
N ILE A 496 27.41 -6.21 -3.75
CA ILE A 496 27.18 -7.02 -4.96
C ILE A 496 28.18 -6.53 -6.02
N PRO A 497 28.77 -7.41 -6.84
CA PRO A 497 29.66 -6.99 -7.92
C PRO A 497 29.02 -5.91 -8.80
N ALA A 498 29.72 -4.79 -9.02
CA ALA A 498 29.26 -3.72 -9.89
C ALA A 498 29.56 -4.04 -11.35
N ASN A 499 28.60 -3.84 -12.25
CA ASN A 499 28.82 -3.97 -13.68
C ASN A 499 29.33 -2.65 -14.27
N SER A 500 30.65 -2.54 -14.46
CA SER A 500 31.29 -1.35 -15.02
C SER A 500 30.88 -1.06 -16.47
N GLU A 501 30.52 -2.08 -17.27
CA GLU A 501 30.04 -1.88 -18.66
C GLU A 501 28.70 -1.15 -18.70
N GLU A 502 27.90 -1.30 -17.64
CA GLU A 502 26.62 -0.64 -17.46
C GLU A 502 26.74 0.72 -16.74
N GLY A 503 27.96 1.13 -16.38
CA GLY A 503 28.25 2.37 -15.66
C GLY A 503 28.06 2.27 -14.15
N GLU A 504 27.98 1.06 -13.58
CA GLU A 504 27.95 0.88 -12.13
C GLU A 504 29.33 1.04 -11.49
N ILE A 505 29.35 1.57 -10.27
CA ILE A 505 30.57 1.83 -9.49
C ILE A 505 30.46 1.07 -8.17
N SER A 506 31.49 0.31 -7.82
CA SER A 506 31.61 -0.29 -6.49
C SER A 506 32.27 0.69 -5.53
N TYR A 507 31.51 1.11 -4.53
CA TYR A 507 32.04 2.00 -3.48
C TYR A 507 32.78 1.25 -2.38
N PHE A 508 32.67 -0.08 -2.34
CA PHE A 508 33.34 -0.94 -1.35
C PHE A 508 34.86 -1.05 -1.56
N THR A 509 35.32 -0.87 -2.81
CA THR A 509 36.74 -1.03 -3.19
C THR A 509 37.46 0.29 -3.41
N SER A 510 36.74 1.42 -3.40
CA SER A 510 37.32 2.73 -3.70
C SER A 510 37.95 3.39 -2.46
N PRO A 511 39.21 3.85 -2.53
CA PRO A 511 39.85 4.55 -1.41
C PRO A 511 39.26 5.95 -1.15
N GLU A 512 38.50 6.51 -2.10
CA GLU A 512 37.87 7.82 -1.99
C GLU A 512 36.62 7.80 -1.09
N TRP A 513 36.15 6.63 -0.68
CA TRP A 513 34.88 6.45 0.03
C TRP A 513 35.09 5.72 1.36
N LYS A 514 34.62 6.34 2.43
CA LYS A 514 34.67 5.80 3.79
C LYS A 514 33.34 5.18 4.16
N LYS A 515 33.35 3.91 4.54
CA LYS A 515 32.18 3.18 5.06
C LYS A 515 31.76 3.76 6.43
N ILE A 516 30.50 4.19 6.54
CA ILE A 516 29.95 4.82 7.75
C ILE A 516 29.09 3.86 8.56
N ASN A 517 28.07 3.29 7.94
CA ASN A 517 27.10 2.42 8.60
C ASN A 517 26.63 1.34 7.62
N CYS A 518 26.62 0.09 8.08
CA CYS A 518 26.21 -1.05 7.28
C CYS A 518 25.19 -1.92 8.02
N ARG A 519 24.30 -2.52 7.23
CA ARG A 519 23.35 -3.52 7.71
C ARG A 519 23.30 -4.70 6.74
N LYS A 520 23.01 -5.88 7.30
CA LYS A 520 22.85 -7.09 6.49
C LYS A 520 21.60 -6.98 5.64
N PHE A 521 21.70 -7.45 4.41
CA PHE A 521 20.62 -7.53 3.45
C PHE A 521 20.63 -8.92 2.83
N LEU A 522 19.47 -9.59 2.74
CA LEU A 522 19.42 -10.98 2.29
C LEU A 522 19.69 -11.11 0.78
N ASP A 523 20.59 -12.02 0.45
CA ASP A 523 21.02 -12.33 -0.92
C ASP A 523 19.97 -13.19 -1.65
N PHE A 524 19.79 -12.92 -2.95
CA PHE A 524 18.92 -13.69 -3.83
C PHE A 524 19.38 -15.15 -4.01
N GLU A 525 20.66 -15.46 -3.84
CA GLU A 525 21.20 -16.83 -3.87
C GLU A 525 20.81 -17.66 -2.64
N SER A 526 20.22 -17.04 -1.62
CA SER A 526 19.67 -17.76 -0.46
C SER A 526 18.62 -18.79 -0.91
N SER A 527 18.57 -19.93 -0.20
CA SER A 527 17.74 -21.07 -0.53
C SER A 527 17.06 -21.71 0.69
N GLY A 528 16.02 -22.51 0.42
CA GLY A 528 15.21 -23.18 1.43
C GLY A 528 14.10 -22.29 2.02
N PRO A 529 13.24 -22.86 2.89
CA PRO A 529 12.07 -22.16 3.43
C PRO A 529 12.42 -20.96 4.32
N GLY A 530 13.63 -20.92 4.89
CA GLY A 530 14.09 -19.78 5.69
C GLY A 530 14.27 -18.48 4.90
N LYS A 531 14.33 -18.56 3.57
CA LYS A 531 14.30 -17.38 2.69
C LYS A 531 12.94 -16.68 2.74
N LEU A 532 11.86 -17.47 2.88
CA LEU A 532 10.48 -16.99 2.84
C LEU A 532 9.90 -16.74 4.22
N LEU A 533 10.27 -17.56 5.20
CA LEU A 533 9.76 -17.55 6.57
C LEU A 533 10.90 -17.40 7.55
N TRP A 534 10.68 -16.67 8.64
CA TRP A 534 11.65 -16.64 9.71
C TRP A 534 11.77 -18.05 10.32
N LEU A 535 12.99 -18.59 10.35
CA LEU A 535 13.28 -19.88 10.96
C LEU A 535 14.45 -19.76 11.93
N PRO A 536 14.35 -20.32 13.15
CA PRO A 536 15.47 -20.39 14.06
C PRO A 536 16.61 -21.20 13.44
N LYS A 537 17.85 -20.80 13.72
CA LYS A 537 19.06 -21.42 13.14
C LYS A 537 19.15 -22.93 13.37
N SER A 538 18.60 -23.43 14.48
CA SER A 538 18.54 -24.86 14.79
C SER A 538 17.77 -25.68 13.75
N LEU A 539 16.83 -25.07 13.01
CA LEU A 539 16.05 -25.73 11.96
C LEU A 539 16.68 -25.61 10.58
N HIS A 540 17.75 -24.84 10.40
CA HIS A 540 18.34 -24.60 9.07
C HIS A 540 18.90 -25.89 8.46
N GLY A 541 19.59 -26.71 9.26
CA GLY A 541 20.11 -28.00 8.81
C GLY A 541 18.99 -28.96 8.38
N LEU A 542 17.93 -29.08 9.18
CA LEU A 542 16.78 -29.95 8.88
C LEU A 542 16.02 -29.51 7.62
N THR A 543 15.86 -28.20 7.44
CA THR A 543 15.10 -27.62 6.33
C THR A 543 15.94 -27.34 5.08
N LYS A 544 17.23 -27.68 5.11
CA LYS A 544 18.20 -27.33 4.05
C LYS A 544 18.18 -25.83 3.72
N THR A 545 17.97 -24.99 4.73
CA THR A 545 17.97 -23.53 4.59
C THR A 545 19.42 -23.04 4.57
N SER A 546 19.76 -22.22 3.57
CA SER A 546 21.03 -21.51 3.49
C SER A 546 20.76 -20.03 3.22
N LEU A 547 21.08 -19.17 4.18
CA LEU A 547 20.88 -17.72 4.07
C LEU A 547 22.21 -17.02 3.90
N LYS A 548 22.43 -16.43 2.73
CA LYS A 548 23.56 -15.55 2.43
C LYS A 548 23.09 -14.10 2.57
N HIS A 549 24.01 -13.23 2.99
CA HIS A 549 23.70 -11.81 3.18
C HIS A 549 24.82 -10.96 2.59
N HIS A 550 24.43 -9.87 1.94
CA HIS A 550 25.32 -8.77 1.57
C HIS A 550 25.32 -7.70 2.66
N GLU A 551 26.31 -6.81 2.61
CA GLU A 551 26.28 -5.56 3.36
C GLU A 551 25.65 -4.45 2.51
N TYR A 552 24.62 -3.80 3.03
CA TYR A 552 24.10 -2.54 2.49
C TYR A 552 24.66 -1.41 3.33
N CYS A 553 25.38 -0.47 2.72
CA CYS A 553 26.23 0.48 3.41
C CYS A 553 26.01 1.92 2.93
N LEU A 554 26.09 2.85 3.88
CA LEU A 554 26.30 4.27 3.61
C LEU A 554 27.80 4.55 3.57
N PHE A 555 28.21 5.31 2.57
CA PHE A 555 29.56 5.81 2.41
C PHE A 555 29.57 7.33 2.42
N GLU A 556 30.65 7.90 2.95
CA GLU A 556 30.97 9.32 2.95
C GLU A 556 32.25 9.52 2.13
N LYS A 557 32.28 10.55 1.30
CA LYS A 557 33.46 10.88 0.52
C LYS A 557 34.60 11.36 1.44
N VAL A 558 35.79 10.80 1.26
CA VAL A 558 36.99 11.23 1.97
C VAL A 558 37.37 12.62 1.44
N LYS A 559 37.31 13.62 2.32
CA LYS A 559 37.85 14.95 2.03
C LYS A 559 39.36 14.87 2.16
N ASN A 560 40.09 15.09 1.05
CA ASN A 560 41.53 15.30 1.13
C ASN A 560 41.75 16.66 1.81
N GLU A 561 42.33 16.63 3.01
CA GLU A 561 42.81 17.83 3.71
C GLU A 561 44.01 18.48 3.00
#